data_AF-A0A7C9EEQ4-F1
#
_entry.id   AF-A0A7C9EEQ4-F1
#
_cell.length_a   1.000
_cell.length_b   1.000
_cell.length_c   1.000
_cell.angle_alpha   90.00
_cell.angle_beta   90.00
_cell.angle_gamma   90.00
#
_symmetry.space_group_name_H-M   'P 1'
#
loop_
_entity.id
_entity.type
_entity.pdbx_description
1 polymer ?
#
loop_
_entity_poly.entity_id
_entity_poly.type
_entity_poly.pdbx_seq_one_letter_code
_entity_poly.pdbx_strand_id
1 'polypeptide(L)'
;MASIGDHSQAVPPECQPIVALEALIREEMIRNLSPTTKPCIYKIPQKLRDVNPKAYTPCRVAIGPYHANAEHLKSMEPYKLRYLNSLMSRSREGHGNLIRFIKAIEARESEARKCYSGIEELDSHIFKRMLLLDGAFVVEFFLSFYQCWKEHLPAPDCPILGNEKASIEVCHDLLLLENQLPFFILEDLFYCTFENQTGTFPRLAYKTLCSCSPLILSREDYLPREQVEQRTMQGKVNHLLHFLWICSVDIQPTISRTLVAKGENPSDTAQMPPGPLEQGKLRFLGLHLKIPSWWGRKEEQQEVLAKDKATPNHFWNPASVTELHEAGVQFRAKKGQFMHTEFDEATGVLEMSCLKLHDYTEIFF
;
A
#
# COMPACT_ATOMS: atom_id res chain seq x y z
N MET A 1 -69.42 0.00 36.72
CA MET A 1 -68.44 -0.42 35.68
C MET A 1 -68.26 0.76 34.73
N ALA A 2 -67.16 1.49 34.83
CA ALA A 2 -66.77 2.51 33.85
C ALA A 2 -65.37 2.15 33.36
N SER A 3 -65.29 1.83 32.07
CA SER A 3 -64.10 1.45 31.34
C SER A 3 -63.20 2.66 31.15
N ILE A 4 -61.93 2.54 31.53
CA ILE A 4 -60.89 3.53 31.30
C ILE A 4 -60.45 3.35 29.84
N GLY A 5 -60.78 4.35 29.01
CA GLY A 5 -60.36 4.44 27.63
C GLY A 5 -58.88 4.84 27.53
N ASP A 6 -58.16 4.08 26.72
CA ASP A 6 -56.77 4.24 26.34
C ASP A 6 -56.60 5.53 25.50
N HIS A 7 -56.03 6.58 26.10
CA HIS A 7 -55.67 7.81 25.39
C HIS A 7 -54.25 7.70 24.84
N SER A 8 -54.12 7.03 23.69
CA SER A 8 -53.03 7.27 22.76
C SER A 8 -53.12 8.72 22.29
N GLN A 9 -52.28 9.60 22.86
CA GLN A 9 -52.13 10.98 22.36
C GLN A 9 -51.48 10.91 20.97
N ALA A 10 -52.29 11.13 19.94
CA ALA A 10 -51.81 11.29 18.57
C ALA A 10 -50.95 12.55 18.46
N VAL A 11 -49.72 12.39 17.94
CA VAL A 11 -48.77 13.49 17.74
C VAL A 11 -49.38 14.51 16.76
N PRO A 12 -49.35 15.83 17.08
CA PRO A 12 -49.91 16.87 16.21
C PRO A 12 -49.29 16.84 14.80
N PRO A 13 -50.07 17.05 13.73
CA PRO A 13 -49.59 16.96 12.34
C PRO A 13 -48.45 17.94 12.02
N GLU A 14 -48.40 19.09 12.70
CA GLU A 14 -47.34 20.09 12.58
C GLU A 14 -46.00 19.64 13.18
N CYS A 15 -46.03 18.68 14.12
CA CYS A 15 -44.83 18.12 14.75
C CYS A 15 -44.28 16.89 13.99
N GLN A 16 -45.03 16.32 13.05
CA GLN A 16 -44.58 15.16 12.27
C GLN A 16 -43.29 15.40 11.47
N PRO A 17 -43.08 16.57 10.82
CA PRO A 17 -41.83 16.85 10.10
C PRO A 17 -40.62 16.99 11.03
N ILE A 18 -40.83 17.55 12.22
CA ILE A 18 -39.79 17.76 13.24
C ILE A 18 -39.37 16.42 13.85
N VAL A 19 -40.33 15.57 14.19
CA VAL A 19 -40.08 14.22 14.72
C VAL A 19 -39.41 13.32 13.67
N ALA A 20 -39.78 13.45 12.40
CA ALA A 20 -39.12 12.74 11.30
C ALA A 20 -37.66 13.20 11.12
N LEU A 21 -37.41 14.52 11.17
CA LEU A 21 -36.05 15.06 11.09
C LEU A 21 -35.20 14.64 12.29
N GLU A 22 -35.76 14.64 13.50
CA GLU A 22 -35.08 14.16 14.70
C GLU A 22 -34.72 12.67 14.59
N ALA A 23 -35.64 11.83 14.10
CA ALA A 23 -35.36 10.41 13.88
C ALA A 23 -34.23 10.20 12.87
N LEU A 24 -34.24 10.94 11.74
CA LEU A 24 -33.17 10.90 10.73
C LEU A 24 -31.81 11.31 11.31
N ILE A 25 -31.76 12.41 12.08
CA ILE A 25 -30.54 12.90 12.72
C ILE A 25 -30.06 11.89 13.77
N ARG A 26 -30.95 11.30 14.56
CA ARG A 26 -30.59 10.26 15.55
C ARG A 26 -30.03 9.01 14.87
N GLU A 27 -30.61 8.57 13.77
CA GLU A 27 -30.07 7.47 12.96
C GLU A 27 -28.69 7.81 12.39
N GLU A 28 -28.51 9.03 11.89
CA GLU A 28 -27.22 9.52 11.39
C GLU A 28 -26.16 9.61 12.49
N MET A 29 -26.53 10.09 13.69
CA MET A 29 -25.66 10.11 14.86
C MET A 29 -25.27 8.70 15.29
N ILE A 30 -26.21 7.74 15.34
CA ILE A 30 -25.91 6.34 15.69
C ILE A 30 -24.96 5.72 14.66
N ARG A 31 -25.18 5.97 13.36
CA ARG A 31 -24.28 5.51 12.29
C ARG A 31 -22.87 6.08 12.45
N ASN A 32 -22.75 7.39 12.67
CA ASN A 32 -21.46 8.10 12.66
C ASN A 32 -20.70 8.10 14.00
N LEU A 33 -21.36 7.85 15.13
CA LEU A 33 -20.75 7.80 16.47
C LEU A 33 -20.48 6.37 16.96
N SER A 34 -20.97 5.35 16.24
CA SER A 34 -20.58 3.97 16.51
C SER A 34 -19.05 3.81 16.35
N PRO A 35 -18.37 2.97 17.15
CA PRO A 35 -16.94 2.71 16.98
C PRO A 35 -16.71 2.01 15.63
N THR A 36 -16.62 2.78 14.55
CA THR A 36 -16.28 2.24 13.24
C THR A 36 -14.84 1.75 13.31
N THR A 37 -14.61 0.52 12.88
CA THR A 37 -13.26 0.03 12.62
C THR A 37 -12.62 1.03 11.66
N LYS A 38 -11.51 1.66 12.07
CA LYS A 38 -10.86 2.67 11.24
C LYS A 38 -10.46 2.03 9.90
N PRO A 39 -10.73 2.68 8.76
CA PRO A 39 -10.30 2.18 7.46
C PRO A 39 -8.78 2.04 7.43
N CYS A 40 -8.26 1.22 6.52
CA CYS A 40 -6.81 1.02 6.35
C CYS A 40 -6.33 1.35 4.93
N ILE A 41 -7.24 1.60 3.99
CA ILE A 41 -6.95 2.04 2.62
C ILE A 41 -7.62 3.40 2.43
N TYR A 42 -6.79 4.44 2.29
CA TYR A 42 -7.23 5.83 2.36
C TYR A 42 -7.20 6.51 0.99
N LYS A 43 -8.18 7.38 0.73
CA LYS A 43 -8.06 8.38 -0.34
C LYS A 43 -7.04 9.45 0.06
N ILE A 44 -6.26 9.89 -0.90
CA ILE A 44 -5.33 11.00 -0.76
C ILE A 44 -6.16 12.29 -0.60
N PRO A 45 -5.85 13.12 0.42
CA PRO A 45 -6.47 14.42 0.57
C PRO A 45 -6.33 15.26 -0.71
N GLN A 46 -7.42 15.92 -1.11
CA GLN A 46 -7.46 16.69 -2.37
C GLN A 46 -6.31 17.69 -2.50
N LYS A 47 -5.95 18.36 -1.40
CA LYS A 47 -4.83 19.32 -1.38
C LYS A 47 -3.49 18.71 -1.81
N LEU A 48 -3.20 17.45 -1.45
CA LEU A 48 -1.98 16.76 -1.89
C LEU A 48 -2.10 16.35 -3.36
N ARG A 49 -3.28 15.87 -3.75
CA ARG A 49 -3.57 15.51 -5.14
C ARG A 49 -3.45 16.69 -6.10
N ASP A 50 -3.85 17.89 -5.69
CA ASP A 50 -3.78 19.10 -6.51
C ASP A 50 -2.33 19.51 -6.83
N VAL A 51 -1.36 19.16 -5.98
CA VAL A 51 0.07 19.43 -6.21
C VAL A 51 0.64 18.55 -7.31
N ASN A 52 0.35 17.25 -7.27
CA ASN A 52 0.76 16.31 -8.31
C ASN A 52 -0.28 15.20 -8.50
N PRO A 53 -1.26 15.39 -9.40
CA PRO A 53 -2.31 14.41 -9.64
C PRO A 53 -1.77 13.07 -10.14
N LYS A 54 -0.70 13.10 -10.94
CA LYS A 54 -0.11 11.91 -11.58
C LYS A 54 0.53 10.96 -10.57
N ALA A 55 1.04 11.46 -9.45
CA ALA A 55 1.63 10.64 -8.39
C ALA A 55 0.61 9.75 -7.66
N TYR A 56 -0.69 10.00 -7.82
CA TYR A 56 -1.76 9.30 -7.10
C TYR A 56 -2.82 8.72 -8.03
N THR A 57 -2.58 8.73 -9.34
CA THR A 57 -3.52 8.19 -10.33
C THR A 57 -2.87 7.01 -11.04
N PRO A 58 -3.48 5.81 -10.99
CA PRO A 58 -2.94 4.66 -11.70
C PRO A 58 -2.87 4.92 -13.21
N CYS A 59 -1.79 4.43 -13.81
CA CYS A 59 -1.44 4.64 -15.20
C CYS A 59 -2.03 3.56 -16.12
N ARG A 60 -2.15 2.32 -15.61
CA ARG A 60 -2.45 1.13 -16.39
C ARG A 60 -3.63 0.34 -15.86
N VAL A 61 -3.67 0.02 -14.57
CA VAL A 61 -4.70 -0.86 -13.98
C VAL A 61 -5.28 -0.26 -12.69
N ALA A 62 -6.60 -0.10 -12.67
CA ALA A 62 -7.34 0.20 -11.45
C ALA A 62 -7.45 -1.06 -10.59
N ILE A 63 -7.21 -0.94 -9.29
CA ILE A 63 -7.31 -1.99 -8.28
C ILE A 63 -8.06 -1.40 -7.09
N GLY A 64 -9.20 -2.01 -6.77
CA GLY A 64 -10.09 -1.52 -5.74
C GLY A 64 -10.97 -0.34 -6.19
N PRO A 65 -11.76 0.22 -5.25
CA PRO A 65 -12.93 1.03 -5.58
C PRO A 65 -12.64 2.47 -5.99
N TYR A 66 -11.50 3.04 -5.58
CA TYR A 66 -11.27 4.48 -5.74
C TYR A 66 -11.02 4.90 -7.20
N HIS A 67 -10.51 4.01 -8.05
CA HIS A 67 -10.25 4.27 -9.46
C HIS A 67 -11.07 3.39 -10.42
N ALA A 68 -12.05 2.64 -9.92
CA ALA A 68 -12.81 1.66 -10.71
C ALA A 68 -13.55 2.26 -11.93
N ASN A 69 -13.93 3.54 -11.85
CA ASN A 69 -14.68 4.23 -12.92
C ASN A 69 -13.78 5.06 -13.85
N ALA A 70 -12.45 5.01 -13.70
CA ALA A 70 -11.54 5.79 -14.51
C ALA A 70 -11.52 5.31 -15.97
N GLU A 71 -11.93 6.19 -16.90
CA GLU A 71 -12.13 5.84 -18.32
C GLU A 71 -10.85 5.29 -18.97
N HIS A 72 -9.69 5.89 -18.65
CA HIS A 72 -8.40 5.50 -19.23
C HIS A 72 -7.92 4.11 -18.80
N LEU A 73 -8.54 3.50 -17.79
CA LEU A 73 -8.16 2.20 -17.24
C LEU A 73 -9.10 1.07 -17.67
N LYS A 74 -10.25 1.38 -18.28
CA LYS A 74 -11.27 0.39 -18.67
C LYS A 74 -10.76 -0.66 -19.64
N SER A 75 -9.74 -0.35 -20.44
CA SER A 75 -9.12 -1.31 -21.36
C SER A 75 -8.48 -2.51 -20.64
N MET A 76 -8.21 -2.42 -19.33
CA MET A 76 -7.68 -3.52 -18.54
C MET A 76 -8.74 -4.48 -17.99
N GLU A 77 -10.01 -4.13 -17.98
CA GLU A 77 -11.08 -4.99 -17.44
C GLU A 77 -11.17 -6.37 -18.14
N PRO A 78 -11.05 -6.47 -19.48
CA PRO A 78 -10.99 -7.77 -20.16
C PRO A 78 -9.76 -8.59 -19.77
N TYR A 79 -8.63 -7.95 -19.44
CA TYR A 79 -7.41 -8.64 -18.99
C TYR A 79 -7.58 -9.22 -17.59
N LYS A 80 -8.28 -8.53 -16.69
CA LYS A 80 -8.60 -9.07 -15.35
C LYS A 80 -9.41 -10.36 -15.44
N LEU A 81 -10.38 -10.43 -16.37
CA LEU A 81 -11.12 -11.66 -16.64
C LEU A 81 -10.22 -12.80 -17.15
N ARG A 82 -9.28 -12.49 -18.04
CA ARG A 82 -8.28 -13.48 -18.51
C ARG A 82 -7.42 -13.98 -17.36
N TYR A 83 -6.98 -13.08 -16.48
CA TYR A 83 -6.16 -13.43 -15.32
C TYR A 83 -6.94 -14.27 -14.31
N LEU A 84 -8.23 -13.98 -14.07
CA LEU A 84 -9.09 -14.85 -13.28
C LEU A 84 -9.18 -16.26 -13.89
N ASN A 85 -9.36 -16.37 -15.21
CA ASN A 85 -9.39 -17.66 -15.89
C ASN A 85 -8.06 -18.42 -15.77
N SER A 86 -6.93 -17.72 -15.92
CA SER A 86 -5.59 -18.29 -15.74
C SER A 86 -5.39 -18.78 -14.31
N LEU A 87 -5.75 -17.98 -13.30
CA LEU A 87 -5.65 -18.34 -11.89
C LEU A 87 -6.46 -19.60 -11.58
N MET A 88 -7.71 -19.64 -12.04
CA MET A 88 -8.58 -20.80 -11.90
C MET A 88 -8.01 -22.06 -12.57
N SER A 89 -7.30 -21.89 -13.69
CA SER A 89 -6.67 -23.00 -14.42
C SER A 89 -5.44 -23.58 -13.70
N ARG A 90 -4.89 -22.87 -12.71
CA ARG A 90 -3.79 -23.39 -11.86
C ARG A 90 -4.27 -24.36 -10.78
N SER A 91 -5.58 -24.41 -10.51
CA SER A 91 -6.15 -25.33 -9.53
C SER A 91 -6.07 -26.79 -10.01
N ARG A 92 -5.73 -27.70 -9.09
CA ARG A 92 -5.56 -29.14 -9.38
C ARG A 92 -6.86 -29.85 -9.76
N GLU A 93 -8.01 -29.30 -9.40
CA GLU A 93 -9.33 -29.94 -9.61
C GLU A 93 -9.76 -29.96 -11.08
N GLY A 94 -9.05 -29.27 -11.99
CA GLY A 94 -9.37 -29.27 -13.42
C GLY A 94 -10.69 -28.51 -13.69
N HIS A 95 -10.56 -27.37 -14.36
CA HIS A 95 -11.66 -26.44 -14.70
C HIS A 95 -12.25 -25.71 -13.49
N GLY A 96 -11.68 -24.53 -13.27
CA GLY A 96 -12.13 -23.42 -12.42
C GLY A 96 -13.49 -23.55 -11.76
N ASN A 97 -13.47 -23.91 -10.48
CA ASN A 97 -14.62 -23.73 -9.61
C ASN A 97 -14.79 -22.23 -9.31
N LEU A 98 -15.32 -21.46 -10.27
CA LEU A 98 -15.61 -20.03 -10.09
C LEU A 98 -16.48 -19.78 -8.84
N ILE A 99 -17.39 -20.72 -8.55
CA ILE A 99 -18.27 -20.67 -7.37
C ILE A 99 -17.45 -20.62 -6.07
N ARG A 100 -16.35 -21.38 -5.98
CA ARG A 100 -15.44 -21.36 -4.84
C ARG A 100 -14.83 -19.97 -4.61
N PHE A 101 -14.32 -19.35 -5.68
CA PHE A 101 -13.76 -17.99 -5.60
C PHE A 101 -14.83 -16.95 -5.24
N ILE A 102 -16.03 -17.06 -5.81
CA ILE A 102 -17.16 -16.20 -5.46
C ILE A 102 -17.52 -16.34 -3.98
N LYS A 103 -17.61 -17.57 -3.46
CA LYS A 103 -17.91 -17.84 -2.04
C LYS A 103 -16.85 -17.26 -1.10
N ALA A 104 -15.57 -17.36 -1.47
CA ALA A 104 -14.49 -16.77 -0.69
C ALA A 104 -14.64 -15.24 -0.58
N ILE A 105 -14.96 -14.56 -1.70
CA ILE A 105 -15.21 -13.12 -1.69
C ILE A 105 -16.49 -12.77 -0.93
N GLU A 106 -17.56 -13.54 -1.12
CA GLU A 106 -18.83 -13.30 -0.45
C GLU A 106 -18.72 -13.39 1.07
N ALA A 107 -17.95 -14.34 1.59
CA ALA A 107 -17.68 -14.47 3.02
C ALA A 107 -16.89 -13.29 3.62
N ARG A 108 -16.24 -12.48 2.78
CA ARG A 108 -15.29 -11.44 3.19
C ARG A 108 -15.72 -10.02 2.84
N GLU A 109 -16.79 -9.86 2.08
CA GLU A 109 -17.27 -8.58 1.56
C GLU A 109 -17.42 -7.51 2.65
N SER A 110 -18.10 -7.85 3.74
CA SER A 110 -18.38 -6.91 4.84
C SER A 110 -17.11 -6.41 5.52
N GLU A 111 -16.11 -7.29 5.71
CA GLU A 111 -14.83 -6.89 6.30
C GLU A 111 -13.96 -6.12 5.31
N ALA A 112 -13.97 -6.50 4.03
CA ALA A 112 -13.26 -5.78 2.99
C ALA A 112 -13.80 -4.36 2.82
N ARG A 113 -15.11 -4.16 2.94
CA ARG A 113 -15.73 -2.84 2.84
C ARG A 113 -15.26 -1.90 3.95
N LYS A 114 -15.07 -2.42 5.18
CA LYS A 114 -14.57 -1.64 6.34
C LYS A 114 -13.12 -1.17 6.16
N CYS A 115 -12.37 -1.73 5.21
CA CYS A 115 -11.02 -1.26 4.91
C CYS A 115 -10.99 0.09 4.20
N TYR A 116 -12.10 0.54 3.63
CA TYR A 116 -12.22 1.77 2.86
C TYR A 116 -13.14 2.78 3.55
N SER A 117 -13.04 4.04 3.15
CA SER A 117 -13.99 5.10 3.51
C SER A 117 -14.70 5.65 2.27
N GLY A 118 -15.96 6.07 2.42
CA GLY A 118 -16.68 6.75 1.34
C GLY A 118 -17.07 5.81 0.19
N ILE A 119 -17.35 4.54 0.51
CA ILE A 119 -17.84 3.51 -0.42
C ILE A 119 -19.11 2.81 0.10
N GLU A 120 -19.79 3.41 1.07
CA GLU A 120 -20.95 2.84 1.75
C GLU A 120 -22.11 2.60 0.77
N GLU A 121 -22.26 3.48 -0.22
CA GLU A 121 -23.29 3.40 -1.27
C GLU A 121 -22.92 2.49 -2.45
N LEU A 122 -21.69 1.95 -2.49
CA LEU A 122 -21.25 1.10 -3.61
C LEU A 122 -22.01 -0.23 -3.57
N ASP A 123 -22.70 -0.55 -4.67
CA ASP A 123 -23.46 -1.79 -4.81
C ASP A 123 -22.65 -3.05 -4.45
N SER A 124 -23.28 -3.98 -3.75
CA SER A 124 -22.63 -5.18 -3.24
C SER A 124 -22.16 -6.11 -4.37
N HIS A 125 -22.94 -6.26 -5.44
CA HIS A 125 -22.54 -7.10 -6.57
C HIS A 125 -21.36 -6.50 -7.34
N ILE A 126 -21.38 -5.18 -7.57
CA ILE A 126 -20.27 -4.45 -8.18
C ILE A 126 -19.01 -4.58 -7.33
N PHE A 127 -19.11 -4.38 -6.01
CA PHE A 127 -17.96 -4.46 -5.11
C PHE A 127 -17.38 -5.88 -5.04
N LYS A 128 -18.22 -6.93 -4.87
CA LYS A 128 -17.75 -8.33 -4.88
C LYS A 128 -17.09 -8.69 -6.20
N ARG A 129 -17.66 -8.27 -7.34
CA ARG A 129 -17.07 -8.49 -8.66
C ARG A 129 -15.69 -7.85 -8.76
N MET A 130 -15.55 -6.61 -8.28
CA MET A 130 -14.28 -5.89 -8.25
C MET A 130 -13.24 -6.60 -7.38
N LEU A 131 -13.58 -6.95 -6.13
CA LEU A 131 -12.67 -7.69 -5.24
C LEU A 131 -12.17 -9.00 -5.90
N LEU A 132 -13.07 -9.72 -6.58
CA LEU A 132 -12.72 -10.95 -7.28
C LEU A 132 -11.77 -10.71 -8.47
N LEU A 133 -12.14 -9.81 -9.38
CA LEU A 133 -11.38 -9.58 -10.62
C LEU A 133 -10.03 -8.93 -10.34
N ASP A 134 -10.01 -7.92 -9.49
CA ASP A 134 -8.81 -7.19 -9.13
C ASP A 134 -7.88 -8.08 -8.28
N GLY A 135 -8.43 -8.82 -7.33
CA GLY A 135 -7.66 -9.74 -6.51
C GLY A 135 -7.07 -10.89 -7.31
N ALA A 136 -7.85 -11.48 -8.22
CA ALA A 136 -7.35 -12.53 -9.11
C ALA A 136 -6.28 -12.01 -10.07
N PHE A 137 -6.45 -10.80 -10.59
CA PHE A 137 -5.42 -10.13 -11.40
C PHE A 137 -4.10 -10.00 -10.63
N VAL A 138 -4.13 -9.47 -9.41
CA VAL A 138 -2.93 -9.28 -8.58
C VAL A 138 -2.25 -10.63 -8.27
N VAL A 139 -3.02 -11.61 -7.81
CA VAL A 139 -2.48 -12.94 -7.45
C VAL A 139 -1.86 -13.63 -8.67
N GLU A 140 -2.55 -13.63 -9.81
CA GLU A 140 -2.05 -14.26 -11.03
C GLU A 140 -0.86 -13.50 -11.63
N PHE A 141 -0.84 -12.17 -11.54
CA PHE A 141 0.31 -11.36 -11.92
C PHE A 141 1.54 -11.75 -11.10
N PHE A 142 1.41 -11.91 -9.78
CA PHE A 142 2.53 -12.34 -8.93
C PHE A 142 3.02 -13.75 -9.27
N LEU A 143 2.09 -14.69 -9.46
CA LEU A 143 2.42 -16.07 -9.84
C LEU A 143 3.17 -16.13 -11.17
N SER A 144 2.66 -15.43 -12.17
CA SER A 144 3.25 -15.35 -13.50
C SER A 144 4.62 -14.66 -13.47
N PHE A 145 4.74 -13.55 -12.73
CA PHE A 145 5.99 -12.83 -12.54
C PHE A 145 7.07 -13.74 -11.94
N TYR A 146 6.72 -14.46 -10.87
CA TYR A 146 7.64 -15.40 -10.22
C TYR A 146 8.06 -16.55 -11.13
N GLN A 147 7.16 -17.10 -11.93
CA GLN A 147 7.48 -18.15 -12.90
C GLN A 147 8.42 -17.66 -13.99
N CYS A 148 8.13 -16.51 -14.60
CA CYS A 148 9.00 -15.90 -15.62
C CYS A 148 10.41 -15.66 -15.06
N TRP A 149 10.51 -15.14 -13.83
CA TRP A 149 11.79 -14.92 -13.17
C TRP A 149 12.55 -16.22 -12.84
N LYS A 150 11.84 -17.23 -12.32
CA LYS A 150 12.46 -18.50 -11.90
C LYS A 150 12.93 -19.33 -13.08
N GLU A 151 12.11 -19.43 -14.12
CA GLU A 151 12.29 -20.40 -15.21
C GLU A 151 13.00 -19.80 -16.42
N HIS A 152 13.31 -18.49 -16.40
CA HIS A 152 13.88 -17.74 -17.53
C HIS A 152 13.11 -17.96 -18.85
N LEU A 153 11.84 -18.35 -18.73
CA LEU A 153 11.01 -18.64 -19.89
C LEU A 153 10.60 -17.31 -20.51
N PRO A 154 10.72 -17.17 -21.85
CA PRO A 154 9.98 -16.12 -22.52
C PRO A 154 8.50 -16.34 -22.17
N ALA A 155 7.78 -15.25 -21.93
CA ALA A 155 6.36 -15.28 -21.65
C ALA A 155 5.63 -14.73 -22.89
N PRO A 156 5.63 -15.46 -24.04
CA PRO A 156 5.18 -14.91 -25.31
C PRO A 156 3.68 -14.63 -25.28
N ASP A 157 2.96 -15.35 -24.41
CA ASP A 157 1.51 -15.27 -24.22
C ASP A 157 1.11 -14.42 -23.00
N CYS A 158 2.04 -13.67 -22.38
CA CYS A 158 1.73 -12.73 -21.30
C CYS A 158 1.85 -11.28 -21.80
N PRO A 159 0.75 -10.63 -22.22
CA PRO A 159 0.79 -9.28 -22.79
C PRO A 159 1.37 -8.20 -21.87
N ILE A 160 1.30 -8.41 -20.55
CA ILE A 160 1.86 -7.49 -19.55
C ILE A 160 3.33 -7.81 -19.28
N LEU A 161 3.66 -9.05 -18.91
CA LEU A 161 5.04 -9.42 -18.55
C LEU A 161 6.00 -9.47 -19.74
N GLY A 162 5.48 -9.75 -20.94
CA GLY A 162 6.24 -9.67 -22.20
C GLY A 162 6.46 -8.24 -22.70
N ASN A 163 5.86 -7.23 -22.06
CA ASN A 163 6.03 -5.83 -22.38
C ASN A 163 6.60 -5.08 -21.15
N GLU A 164 7.89 -4.77 -21.19
CA GLU A 164 8.62 -4.13 -20.09
C GLU A 164 7.97 -2.84 -19.60
N LYS A 165 7.48 -1.98 -20.52
CA LYS A 165 6.78 -0.75 -20.12
C LYS A 165 5.50 -1.08 -19.36
N ALA A 166 4.70 -2.02 -19.87
CA ALA A 166 3.44 -2.40 -19.23
C ALA A 166 3.66 -3.07 -17.86
N SER A 167 4.72 -3.87 -17.70
CA SER A 167 5.04 -4.49 -16.41
C SER A 167 5.50 -3.45 -15.38
N ILE A 168 6.30 -2.45 -15.78
CA ILE A 168 6.69 -1.33 -14.92
C ILE A 168 5.47 -0.50 -14.51
N GLU A 169 4.59 -0.15 -15.46
CA GLU A 169 3.35 0.60 -15.16
C GLU A 169 2.45 -0.15 -14.17
N VAL A 170 2.29 -1.48 -14.33
CA VAL A 170 1.53 -2.30 -13.36
C VAL A 170 2.23 -2.33 -12.01
N CYS A 171 3.55 -2.51 -11.96
CA CYS A 171 4.30 -2.47 -10.71
C CYS A 171 4.14 -1.14 -9.97
N HIS A 172 4.20 -0.01 -10.68
CA HIS A 172 3.92 1.32 -10.13
C HIS A 172 2.50 1.38 -9.55
N ASP A 173 1.50 0.97 -10.33
CA ASP A 173 0.10 1.02 -9.91
C ASP A 173 -0.19 0.18 -8.67
N LEU A 174 0.49 -0.96 -8.48
CA LEU A 174 0.35 -1.82 -7.30
C LEU A 174 0.92 -1.20 -6.02
N LEU A 175 1.75 -0.16 -6.13
CA LEU A 175 2.36 0.55 -5.01
C LEU A 175 1.63 1.86 -4.65
N LEU A 176 0.62 2.25 -5.41
CA LEU A 176 -0.19 3.45 -5.12
C LEU A 176 -1.15 3.21 -3.96
N LEU A 177 -1.22 4.16 -3.02
CA LEU A 177 -2.07 4.07 -1.81
C LEU A 177 -3.56 3.89 -2.12
N GLU A 178 -4.07 4.60 -3.14
CA GLU A 178 -5.48 4.52 -3.53
C GLU A 178 -5.83 3.29 -4.39
N ASN A 179 -4.82 2.55 -4.82
CA ASN A 179 -4.97 1.45 -5.78
C ASN A 179 -4.66 0.11 -5.11
N GLN A 180 -5.27 -0.12 -3.94
CA GLN A 180 -4.99 -1.25 -3.06
C GLN A 180 -6.23 -2.13 -2.85
N LEU A 181 -5.99 -3.39 -2.51
CA LEU A 181 -6.99 -4.30 -1.93
C LEU A 181 -6.59 -4.70 -0.51
N PRO A 182 -7.55 -5.07 0.35
CA PRO A 182 -7.23 -5.69 1.63
C PRO A 182 -6.40 -6.96 1.41
N PHE A 183 -5.32 -7.11 2.15
CA PHE A 183 -4.34 -8.19 1.94
C PHE A 183 -4.97 -9.57 2.08
N PHE A 184 -5.87 -9.75 3.05
CA PHE A 184 -6.56 -11.02 3.28
C PHE A 184 -7.41 -11.48 2.07
N ILE A 185 -7.92 -10.56 1.23
CA ILE A 185 -8.63 -10.93 0.00
C ILE A 185 -7.67 -11.63 -0.96
N LEU A 186 -6.45 -11.11 -1.09
CA LEU A 186 -5.42 -11.71 -1.95
C LEU A 186 -4.97 -13.07 -1.42
N GLU A 187 -4.84 -13.19 -0.10
CA GLU A 187 -4.54 -14.46 0.57
C GLU A 187 -5.62 -15.51 0.32
N ASP A 188 -6.88 -15.17 0.56
CA ASP A 188 -8.00 -16.09 0.38
C ASP A 188 -8.09 -16.59 -1.08
N LEU A 189 -7.88 -15.71 -2.06
CA LEU A 189 -7.86 -16.08 -3.49
C LEU A 189 -6.66 -16.97 -3.84
N PHE A 190 -5.48 -16.69 -3.28
CA PHE A 190 -4.30 -17.53 -3.46
C PHE A 190 -4.53 -18.93 -2.86
N TYR A 191 -5.03 -19.02 -1.63
CA TYR A 191 -5.29 -20.31 -0.98
C TYR A 191 -6.49 -21.05 -1.60
N CYS A 192 -7.42 -20.34 -2.22
CA CYS A 192 -8.44 -20.95 -3.10
C CYS A 192 -7.81 -21.70 -4.28
N THR A 193 -6.62 -21.30 -4.72
CA THR A 193 -5.95 -21.90 -5.88
C THR A 193 -5.07 -23.09 -5.52
N PHE A 194 -4.41 -23.06 -4.35
CA PHE A 194 -3.31 -23.99 -4.02
C PHE A 194 -3.51 -24.79 -2.72
N GLU A 195 -4.72 -25.28 -2.42
CA GLU A 195 -5.00 -26.04 -1.19
C GLU A 195 -3.85 -26.96 -0.77
N ASN A 196 -3.32 -26.74 0.44
CA ASN A 196 -2.29 -27.57 1.08
C ASN A 196 -0.89 -27.60 0.41
N GLN A 197 -0.49 -26.57 -0.34
CA GLN A 197 0.88 -26.45 -0.87
C GLN A 197 1.84 -25.70 0.07
N THR A 198 3.14 -25.95 -0.08
CA THR A 198 4.24 -25.45 0.78
C THR A 198 4.60 -23.97 0.59
N GLY A 199 3.85 -23.24 -0.24
CA GLY A 199 4.06 -21.83 -0.54
C GLY A 199 3.04 -20.92 0.14
N THR A 200 3.50 -19.80 0.70
CA THR A 200 2.65 -18.78 1.33
C THR A 200 2.50 -17.56 0.42
N PHE A 201 1.31 -16.96 0.40
CA PHE A 201 1.07 -15.73 -0.37
C PHE A 201 2.03 -14.59 0.03
N PRO A 202 2.30 -14.32 1.33
CA PRO A 202 3.29 -13.32 1.74
C PRO A 202 4.66 -13.47 1.07
N ARG A 203 5.15 -14.70 0.92
CA ARG A 203 6.46 -14.92 0.28
C ARG A 203 6.43 -14.59 -1.21
N LEU A 204 5.34 -14.92 -1.89
CA LEU A 204 5.13 -14.58 -3.30
C LEU A 204 5.01 -13.07 -3.50
N ALA A 205 4.19 -12.42 -2.66
CA ALA A 205 4.02 -10.97 -2.65
C ALA A 205 5.35 -10.25 -2.41
N TYR A 206 6.13 -10.70 -1.41
CA TYR A 206 7.41 -10.08 -1.07
C TYR A 206 8.38 -10.08 -2.25
N LYS A 207 8.57 -11.24 -2.90
CA LYS A 207 9.47 -11.37 -4.04
C LYS A 207 9.07 -10.45 -5.20
N THR A 208 7.77 -10.36 -5.48
CA THR A 208 7.26 -9.54 -6.59
C THR A 208 7.37 -8.06 -6.25
N LEU A 209 6.92 -7.64 -5.07
CA LEU A 209 6.97 -6.24 -4.63
C LEU A 209 8.41 -5.71 -4.50
N CYS A 210 9.37 -6.53 -4.08
CA CYS A 210 10.79 -6.13 -4.10
C CYS A 210 11.28 -5.85 -5.51
N SER A 211 10.74 -6.54 -6.52
CA SER A 211 11.10 -6.31 -7.91
C SER A 211 10.35 -5.10 -8.51
N CYS A 212 9.19 -4.76 -7.98
CA CYS A 212 8.44 -3.56 -8.35
C CYS A 212 8.94 -2.30 -7.64
N SER A 213 9.54 -2.43 -6.46
CA SER A 213 9.94 -1.30 -5.63
C SER A 213 11.28 -0.75 -6.11
N PRO A 214 11.35 0.52 -6.53
CA PRO A 214 12.62 1.16 -6.88
C PRO A 214 13.50 1.38 -5.64
N LEU A 215 12.97 1.11 -4.45
CA LEU A 215 13.64 1.37 -3.18
C LEU A 215 14.36 0.14 -2.62
N ILE A 216 14.07 -1.05 -3.15
CA ILE A 216 14.76 -2.30 -2.84
C ILE A 216 15.76 -2.55 -3.96
N LEU A 217 16.94 -1.96 -3.78
CA LEU A 217 17.91 -1.75 -4.86
C LEU A 217 18.88 -2.92 -5.07
N SER A 218 19.02 -3.81 -4.08
CA SER A 218 19.96 -4.93 -4.16
C SER A 218 19.40 -6.23 -3.59
N ARG A 219 19.97 -7.36 -4.02
CA ARG A 219 19.66 -8.70 -3.46
C ARG A 219 20.02 -8.84 -1.98
N GLU A 220 20.95 -8.02 -1.50
CA GLU A 220 21.39 -8.01 -0.10
C GLU A 220 20.33 -7.40 0.82
N ASP A 221 19.43 -6.58 0.27
CA ASP A 221 18.30 -5.98 1.00
C ASP A 221 17.12 -6.96 1.18
N TYR A 222 17.19 -8.16 0.59
CA TYR A 222 16.11 -9.14 0.67
C TYR A 222 16.10 -9.85 2.03
N LEU A 223 14.95 -9.82 2.70
CA LEU A 223 14.72 -10.56 3.91
C LEU A 223 14.73 -12.09 3.67
N PRO A 224 15.37 -12.85 4.58
CA PRO A 224 15.21 -14.31 4.66
C PRO A 224 13.74 -14.71 4.75
N ARG A 225 13.44 -15.94 4.32
CA ARG A 225 12.06 -16.45 4.29
C ARG A 225 11.41 -16.39 5.66
N GLU A 226 12.13 -16.87 6.67
CA GLU A 226 11.65 -16.98 8.05
C GLU A 226 11.29 -15.60 8.61
N GLN A 227 12.05 -14.56 8.26
CA GLN A 227 11.79 -13.20 8.72
C GLN A 227 10.55 -12.59 8.06
N VAL A 228 10.32 -12.83 6.76
CA VAL A 228 9.09 -12.38 6.10
C VAL A 228 7.87 -13.00 6.76
N GLU A 229 7.91 -14.32 6.99
CA GLU A 229 6.82 -15.04 7.64
C GLU A 229 6.62 -14.57 9.10
N GLN A 230 7.69 -14.42 9.87
CA GLN A 230 7.65 -13.92 11.24
C GLN A 230 7.02 -12.51 11.33
N ARG A 231 7.47 -11.56 10.50
CA ARG A 231 6.93 -10.19 10.50
C ARG A 231 5.46 -10.15 10.08
N THR A 232 5.07 -11.01 9.14
CA THR A 232 3.66 -11.16 8.72
C THR A 232 2.80 -11.73 9.85
N MET A 233 3.32 -12.67 10.65
CA MET A 233 2.58 -13.24 11.77
C MET A 233 2.48 -12.29 12.98
N GLN A 234 3.50 -11.46 13.21
CA GLN A 234 3.56 -10.52 14.32
C GLN A 234 2.63 -9.31 14.15
N GLY A 235 2.30 -8.94 12.91
CA GLY A 235 1.49 -7.76 12.62
C GLY A 235 0.29 -8.08 11.73
N LYS A 236 -0.83 -7.37 11.94
CA LYS A 236 -1.96 -7.44 10.99
C LYS A 236 -1.55 -6.75 9.69
N VAL A 237 -1.35 -7.53 8.63
CA VAL A 237 -1.11 -6.99 7.29
C VAL A 237 -2.42 -6.46 6.71
N ASN A 238 -2.41 -5.21 6.24
CA ASN A 238 -3.63 -4.52 5.81
C ASN A 238 -3.82 -4.56 4.30
N HIS A 239 -2.79 -4.24 3.52
CA HIS A 239 -2.77 -4.19 2.06
C HIS A 239 -1.31 -4.29 1.56
N LEU A 240 -1.06 -4.35 0.25
CA LEU A 240 0.28 -4.57 -0.32
C LEU A 240 1.31 -3.51 0.08
N LEU A 241 0.94 -2.24 0.07
CA LEU A 241 1.86 -1.17 0.48
C LEU A 241 2.22 -1.26 1.97
N HIS A 242 1.27 -1.60 2.85
CA HIS A 242 1.56 -1.84 4.27
C HIS A 242 2.44 -3.08 4.46
N PHE A 243 2.20 -4.13 3.67
CA PHE A 243 3.04 -5.32 3.67
C PHE A 243 4.49 -5.01 3.27
N LEU A 244 4.69 -4.25 2.18
CA LEU A 244 6.02 -3.80 1.76
C LEU A 244 6.70 -3.00 2.88
N TRP A 245 5.96 -2.11 3.54
CA TRP A 245 6.48 -1.34 4.68
C TRP A 245 6.91 -2.24 5.85
N ILE A 246 6.07 -3.20 6.28
CA ILE A 246 6.39 -4.17 7.34
C ILE A 246 7.67 -4.97 7.01
N CYS A 247 7.82 -5.37 5.75
CA CYS A 247 8.99 -6.13 5.31
C CYS A 247 10.23 -5.26 5.10
N SER A 248 10.10 -3.94 5.07
CA SER A 248 11.25 -3.06 4.77
C SER A 248 11.72 -2.26 5.98
N VAL A 249 10.83 -1.98 6.95
CA VAL A 249 11.17 -1.35 8.23
C VAL A 249 11.44 -2.43 9.26
N ASP A 250 12.55 -2.32 9.99
CA ASP A 250 12.89 -3.24 11.07
C ASP A 250 11.91 -3.02 12.24
N ILE A 251 10.94 -3.92 12.38
CA ILE A 251 10.11 -3.98 13.59
C ILE A 251 10.98 -4.60 14.67
N GLN A 252 11.93 -3.85 15.22
CA GLN A 252 12.45 -4.19 16.53
C GLN A 252 11.24 -4.14 17.48
N PRO A 253 10.96 -5.20 18.27
CA PRO A 253 9.91 -5.14 19.26
C PRO A 253 10.25 -3.98 20.18
N THR A 254 9.45 -2.91 20.10
CA THR A 254 9.60 -1.76 20.97
C THR A 254 9.45 -2.26 22.38
N ILE A 255 10.58 -2.36 23.10
CA ILE A 255 10.58 -2.66 24.52
C ILE A 255 9.68 -1.60 25.15
N SER A 256 8.56 -2.06 25.71
CA SER A 256 7.62 -1.26 26.48
C SER A 256 8.40 -0.29 27.36
N ARG A 257 8.03 1.00 27.27
CA ARG A 257 8.39 2.06 28.22
C ARG A 257 8.38 1.49 29.63
N THR A 258 9.56 1.20 30.16
CA THR A 258 9.77 1.02 31.58
C THR A 258 11.00 1.82 31.91
N LEU A 259 10.75 2.95 32.57
CA LEU A 259 11.75 3.71 33.32
C LEU A 259 12.53 2.71 34.20
N VAL A 260 13.73 2.35 33.80
CA VAL A 260 14.73 1.81 34.72
C VAL A 260 15.87 2.80 34.72
N ALA A 261 15.80 3.67 35.71
CA ALA A 261 16.91 4.51 36.10
C ALA A 261 18.09 3.64 36.54
N LYS A 262 19.27 4.16 36.20
CA LYS A 262 20.60 3.98 36.83
C LYS A 262 21.56 3.03 36.12
N GLY A 263 22.52 3.69 35.48
CA GLY A 263 23.93 3.62 35.88
C GLY A 263 24.73 2.56 35.16
N GLU A 264 25.60 2.99 34.25
CA GLU A 264 27.03 2.66 34.27
C GLU A 264 27.78 3.48 33.20
N ASN A 265 29.02 3.84 33.54
CA ASN A 265 29.88 4.80 32.83
C ASN A 265 30.46 4.25 31.51
N PRO A 266 30.81 5.13 30.54
CA PRO A 266 31.50 4.72 29.32
C PRO A 266 33.02 4.73 29.53
N SER A 267 33.65 3.56 29.43
CA SER A 267 35.05 3.42 29.09
C SER A 267 35.18 2.25 28.13
N ASP A 268 35.47 2.52 26.87
CA ASP A 268 36.69 2.05 26.22
C ASP A 268 36.68 2.38 24.73
N THR A 269 37.60 3.26 24.37
CA THR A 269 38.13 3.45 23.03
C THR A 269 38.70 2.15 22.48
N ALA A 270 38.25 1.73 21.29
CA ALA A 270 39.00 0.81 20.45
C ALA A 270 38.90 1.22 18.97
N GLN A 271 40.02 1.75 18.48
CA GLN A 271 40.33 1.87 17.05
C GLN A 271 40.56 0.47 16.45
N MET A 272 40.17 0.27 15.19
CA MET A 272 40.73 -0.77 14.32
C MET A 272 40.92 -0.25 12.88
N PRO A 273 41.89 -0.82 12.12
CA PRO A 273 42.60 -0.15 11.02
C PRO A 273 41.98 -0.41 9.63
N PRO A 274 42.43 0.30 8.57
CA PRO A 274 41.90 0.11 7.22
C PRO A 274 42.60 -1.05 6.51
N GLY A 275 41.81 -1.92 5.86
CA GLY A 275 42.27 -2.96 4.93
C GLY A 275 41.52 -2.86 3.58
N PRO A 276 42.13 -3.30 2.47
CA PRO A 276 41.90 -2.73 1.15
C PRO A 276 40.63 -3.22 0.44
N LEU A 277 39.99 -2.30 -0.29
CA LEU A 277 38.91 -2.58 -1.24
C LEU A 277 39.48 -3.27 -2.48
N GLU A 278 39.21 -4.57 -2.65
CA GLU A 278 39.34 -5.22 -3.96
C GLU A 278 38.17 -4.86 -4.87
N GLN A 279 38.52 -4.53 -6.11
CA GLN A 279 37.62 -4.22 -7.21
C GLN A 279 36.92 -5.51 -7.71
N GLY A 280 35.70 -5.74 -7.24
CA GLY A 280 34.81 -6.78 -7.78
C GLY A 280 33.84 -6.22 -8.82
N LYS A 281 34.08 -6.51 -10.10
CA LYS A 281 33.14 -6.31 -11.22
C LYS A 281 31.82 -7.07 -10.97
N LEU A 282 30.70 -6.36 -10.82
CA LEU A 282 29.37 -6.98 -10.82
C LEU A 282 28.77 -7.00 -12.24
N ARG A 283 28.61 -8.22 -12.77
CA ARG A 283 27.81 -8.50 -13.97
C ARG A 283 26.34 -8.50 -13.57
N PHE A 284 25.55 -7.57 -14.11
CA PHE A 284 24.10 -7.56 -13.95
C PHE A 284 23.41 -8.43 -15.01
N LEU A 285 22.28 -9.01 -14.58
CA LEU A 285 21.36 -9.90 -15.30
C LEU A 285 20.94 -9.40 -16.69
N GLY A 286 21.78 -9.60 -17.72
CA GLY A 286 21.35 -9.82 -19.12
C GLY A 286 20.49 -8.76 -19.82
N LEU A 287 20.22 -7.60 -19.22
CA LEU A 287 19.46 -6.51 -19.82
C LEU A 287 20.41 -5.36 -20.13
N HIS A 288 20.82 -5.27 -21.38
CA HIS A 288 21.53 -4.11 -21.91
C HIS A 288 20.55 -2.95 -22.07
N LEU A 289 20.45 -2.06 -21.10
CA LEU A 289 19.83 -0.75 -21.29
C LEU A 289 20.83 0.17 -22.03
N LYS A 290 20.57 0.42 -23.32
CA LYS A 290 21.17 1.55 -24.06
C LYS A 290 20.23 2.73 -23.94
N ILE A 291 20.66 3.77 -23.23
CA ILE A 291 19.97 5.06 -23.14
C ILE A 291 20.15 5.83 -24.47
N PRO A 292 19.07 6.32 -25.13
CA PRO A 292 19.19 7.19 -26.29
C PRO A 292 19.74 8.59 -25.93
N SER A 293 20.71 9.07 -26.69
CA SER A 293 21.55 10.25 -26.41
C SER A 293 20.90 11.63 -26.69
N TRP A 294 19.58 11.75 -26.71
CA TRP A 294 18.90 13.01 -27.08
C TRP A 294 17.88 13.52 -26.06
N TRP A 295 17.81 12.91 -24.87
CA TRP A 295 16.97 13.41 -23.78
C TRP A 295 17.74 14.42 -22.92
N GLY A 296 17.96 15.60 -23.50
CA GLY A 296 18.54 16.75 -22.82
C GLY A 296 18.07 18.04 -23.46
N ARG A 297 17.16 18.76 -22.78
CA ARG A 297 17.08 20.22 -22.90
C ARG A 297 16.43 20.87 -21.68
N LYS A 298 17.06 21.97 -21.25
CA LYS A 298 16.86 22.82 -20.07
C LYS A 298 15.81 23.94 -20.26
N GLU A 299 15.48 24.55 -19.12
CA GLU A 299 15.18 25.98 -18.81
C GLU A 299 13.80 26.17 -18.13
N GLU A 300 13.72 26.51 -16.82
CA GLU A 300 13.86 27.85 -16.15
C GLU A 300 12.68 28.79 -16.47
N GLN A 301 11.96 29.52 -15.60
CA GLN A 301 12.05 30.10 -14.22
C GLN A 301 10.59 30.38 -13.74
N GLN A 302 10.20 30.19 -12.47
CA GLN A 302 10.19 31.12 -11.32
C GLN A 302 9.18 32.30 -11.39
N GLU A 303 8.19 32.33 -10.48
CA GLU A 303 7.68 33.58 -9.88
C GLU A 303 6.94 33.33 -8.53
N VAL A 304 7.12 34.28 -7.61
CA VAL A 304 6.78 34.29 -6.19
C VAL A 304 5.67 35.33 -5.93
N LEU A 305 4.82 35.12 -4.91
CA LEU A 305 4.15 36.10 -4.00
C LEU A 305 2.66 35.79 -3.83
N ALA A 306 1.96 36.06 -2.73
CA ALA A 306 2.24 36.11 -1.29
C ALA A 306 0.86 36.25 -0.58
N LYS A 307 0.75 35.63 0.60
CA LYS A 307 -0.14 35.92 1.75
C LYS A 307 -1.67 35.78 1.59
N ASP A 308 -2.26 34.97 2.47
CA ASP A 308 -3.18 35.52 3.48
C ASP A 308 -3.28 34.69 4.76
N LYS A 309 -3.51 35.41 5.87
CA LYS A 309 -3.46 34.96 7.27
C LYS A 309 -4.83 34.44 7.76
N ALA A 310 -4.85 33.26 8.37
CA ALA A 310 -5.78 32.90 9.46
C ALA A 310 -5.20 31.74 10.29
N THR A 311 -5.20 31.87 11.62
CA THR A 311 -4.78 30.85 12.60
C THR A 311 -5.94 30.54 13.56
N PRO A 312 -5.94 29.43 14.32
CA PRO A 312 -5.35 28.12 14.03
C PRO A 312 -6.32 26.98 14.40
N ASN A 313 -6.59 26.05 13.47
CA ASN A 313 -6.75 24.67 13.90
C ASN A 313 -5.32 24.13 14.07
N HIS A 314 -4.98 23.58 15.24
CA HIS A 314 -3.71 22.88 15.47
C HIS A 314 -3.65 21.62 14.61
N PHE A 315 -3.53 21.80 13.30
CA PHE A 315 -2.85 20.85 12.45
C PHE A 315 -1.40 20.91 12.88
N TRP A 316 -0.88 19.78 13.34
CA TRP A 316 0.56 19.60 13.48
C TRP A 316 1.18 19.96 12.14
N ASN A 317 1.85 21.11 12.09
CA ASN A 317 2.62 21.50 10.92
C ASN A 317 4.00 20.90 11.16
N PRO A 318 4.39 19.83 10.44
CA PRO A 318 5.75 19.33 10.54
C PRO A 318 6.72 20.46 10.24
N ALA A 319 7.72 20.64 11.12
CA ALA A 319 8.81 21.56 10.84
C ALA A 319 9.48 21.16 9.52
N SER A 320 9.70 22.14 8.66
CA SER A 320 10.46 21.95 7.43
C SER A 320 11.89 21.52 7.74
N VAL A 321 12.56 20.89 6.77
CA VAL A 321 13.98 20.52 6.90
C VAL A 321 14.85 21.74 7.23
N THR A 322 14.52 22.90 6.65
CA THR A 322 15.16 24.18 6.94
C THR A 322 14.99 24.59 8.39
N GLU A 323 13.77 24.57 8.92
CA GLU A 323 13.49 24.92 10.32
C GLU A 323 14.18 23.96 11.30
N LEU A 324 14.23 22.67 10.98
CA LEU A 324 14.95 21.68 11.77
C LEU A 324 16.47 21.95 11.77
N HIS A 325 17.04 22.24 10.61
CA HIS A 325 18.45 22.58 10.48
C HIS A 325 18.80 23.88 11.25
N GLU A 326 17.95 24.91 11.14
CA GLU A 326 18.10 26.17 11.88
C GLU A 326 17.94 25.98 13.39
N ALA A 327 17.11 25.03 13.82
CA ALA A 327 16.98 24.61 15.22
C ALA A 327 18.18 23.78 15.73
N GLY A 328 19.19 23.54 14.89
CA GLY A 328 20.42 22.82 15.24
C GLY A 328 20.35 21.31 15.03
N VAL A 329 19.29 20.79 14.39
CA VAL A 329 19.20 19.37 14.02
C VAL A 329 20.23 19.06 12.94
N GLN A 330 21.10 18.09 13.23
CA GLN A 330 22.10 17.61 12.29
C GLN A 330 21.56 16.41 11.52
N PHE A 331 21.63 16.45 10.19
CA PHE A 331 21.18 15.34 9.36
C PHE A 331 22.34 14.41 9.04
N ARG A 332 22.17 13.11 9.31
CA ARG A 332 23.18 12.09 9.01
C ARG A 332 22.59 10.98 8.16
N ALA A 333 23.27 10.64 7.08
CA ALA A 333 22.91 9.49 6.26
C ALA A 333 23.34 8.19 6.97
N LYS A 334 22.39 7.30 7.22
CA LYS A 334 22.64 5.93 7.69
C LYS A 334 22.76 5.01 6.47
N LYS A 335 23.91 4.31 6.35
CA LYS A 335 24.06 3.23 5.36
C LYS A 335 23.35 1.99 5.91
N GLY A 336 22.40 1.46 5.16
CA GLY A 336 21.62 0.28 5.55
C GLY A 336 20.12 0.52 5.48
N GLN A 337 19.39 -0.24 6.32
CA GLN A 337 17.94 -0.45 6.35
C GLN A 337 17.07 0.67 5.77
N PHE A 338 16.11 0.27 4.93
CA PHE A 338 15.17 1.15 4.25
C PHE A 338 14.19 1.83 5.22
N MET A 339 13.92 3.13 5.00
CA MET A 339 12.99 3.95 5.80
C MET A 339 13.30 4.02 7.30
N HIS A 340 14.55 3.79 7.70
CA HIS A 340 15.04 4.06 9.04
C HIS A 340 15.15 5.58 9.24
N THR A 341 14.41 6.11 10.21
CA THR A 341 14.55 7.49 10.68
C THR A 341 14.59 7.46 12.19
N GLU A 342 15.68 7.96 12.77
CA GLU A 342 15.88 8.00 14.22
C GLU A 342 16.44 9.35 14.62
N PHE A 343 15.84 9.97 15.63
CA PHE A 343 16.31 11.22 16.19
C PHE A 343 16.92 10.96 17.56
N ASP A 344 18.20 11.26 17.71
CA ASP A 344 18.89 11.24 18.99
C ASP A 344 18.77 12.62 19.64
N GLU A 345 17.92 12.73 20.65
CA GLU A 345 17.70 13.97 21.40
C GLU A 345 18.95 14.47 22.13
N ALA A 346 19.87 13.57 22.52
CA ALA A 346 21.07 13.94 23.27
C ALA A 346 22.13 14.57 22.37
N THR A 347 22.21 14.12 21.11
CA THR A 347 23.18 14.64 20.13
C THR A 347 22.57 15.63 19.13
N GLY A 348 21.24 15.73 19.07
CA GLY A 348 20.52 16.53 18.08
C GLY A 348 20.64 15.99 16.66
N VAL A 349 21.02 14.73 16.49
CA VAL A 349 21.24 14.11 15.18
C VAL A 349 19.99 13.37 14.73
N LEU A 350 19.49 13.73 13.54
CA LEU A 350 18.49 12.96 12.80
C LEU A 350 19.20 12.06 11.79
N GLU A 351 19.22 10.75 12.08
CA GLU A 351 19.71 9.74 11.15
C GLU A 351 18.60 9.31 10.19
N MET A 352 18.87 9.37 8.88
CA MET A 352 17.94 8.99 7.82
C MET A 352 18.58 8.02 6.85
N SER A 353 17.81 7.06 6.34
CA SER A 353 18.26 6.15 5.28
C SER A 353 18.73 6.91 4.04
N CYS A 354 19.88 6.51 3.50
CA CYS A 354 20.36 7.02 2.23
C CYS A 354 19.60 6.37 1.06
N LEU A 355 18.67 7.10 0.44
CA LEU A 355 18.01 6.68 -0.79
C LEU A 355 18.94 6.95 -1.99
N LYS A 356 19.33 5.90 -2.71
CA LYS A 356 20.03 6.06 -3.98
C LYS A 356 19.02 6.16 -5.10
N LEU A 357 19.05 7.29 -5.80
CA LEU A 357 18.27 7.47 -7.03
C LEU A 357 19.12 7.02 -8.22
N HIS A 358 18.49 6.30 -9.14
CA HIS A 358 19.03 5.90 -10.43
C HIS A 358 18.17 6.51 -11.54
N ASP A 359 18.68 6.55 -12.77
CA ASP A 359 17.95 7.12 -13.91
C ASP A 359 16.60 6.42 -14.16
N TYR A 360 16.49 5.13 -13.82
CA TYR A 360 15.24 4.38 -13.91
C TYR A 360 14.30 4.61 -12.72
N THR A 361 14.75 5.29 -11.67
CA THR A 361 13.95 5.60 -10.48
C THR A 361 12.96 6.74 -10.77
N GLU A 362 13.24 7.60 -11.76
CA GLU A 362 12.30 8.63 -12.25
C GLU A 362 10.99 8.05 -12.77
N ILE A 363 10.97 6.79 -13.22
CA ILE A 363 9.76 6.15 -13.74
C ILE A 363 8.74 5.87 -12.61
N PHE A 364 9.17 5.99 -11.36
CA PHE A 364 8.39 5.72 -10.15
C PHE A 364 8.04 6.96 -9.32
N PHE A 365 8.46 8.15 -9.74
CA PHE A 365 8.21 9.44 -9.08
C PHE A 365 7.63 10.44 -10.07
#